data_AF-A0A958W0V6-F1
#
_entry.id   AF-A0A958W0V6-F1
#
_cell.length_a   1.000
_cell.length_b   1.000
_cell.length_c   1.000
_cell.angle_alpha   90.00
_cell.angle_beta   90.00
_cell.angle_gamma   90.00
#
_symmetry.space_group_name_H-M   'P 1'
#
loop_
_entity.id
_entity.type
_entity.pdbx_description
1 polymer ?
#
loop_
_entity_poly.entity_id
_entity_poly.type
_entity_poly.pdbx_seq_one_letter_code
_entity_poly.pdbx_strand_id
1 'polypeptide(L)'
;MIRIKHLLVIGVAFTLGMAPASGQILNKIKQKAEKKAEQALEKKLGLGDDKNTNGSNTPGQSGSSGNNRNSPNNTTGGGLITTPPDVQQNIADAQSAYKSGSYGDARYAVQQAMLGVEMEIGNKILNSLPESISGLSKDASADQVTSTGFGWVGLTIKREYNNNDKEFRVMVANNSMMMAAVNMYLSNGGYSQSTGGEQNWKQTKLKGHRAIIEYNEGSGYKLSVPLGQSSLIVFEGVNFATEPDMMKAAETVDVDGIKATLGEQ
;
A
#
# COMPACT_ATOMS: atom_id res chain seq x y z
N MET A 1 64.44 14.44 -6.15
CA MET A 1 63.99 14.00 -7.50
C MET A 1 63.54 12.55 -7.44
N ILE A 2 62.45 12.28 -8.15
CA ILE A 2 61.44 11.22 -7.97
C ILE A 2 62.01 9.79 -8.06
N ARG A 3 61.62 8.91 -7.12
CA ARG A 3 61.74 7.45 -7.24
C ARG A 3 60.34 6.83 -7.17
N ILE A 4 59.85 6.38 -8.32
CA ILE A 4 58.59 5.66 -8.51
C ILE A 4 58.73 4.27 -7.89
N LYS A 5 57.84 3.94 -6.93
CA LYS A 5 57.72 2.60 -6.36
C LYS A 5 56.30 2.05 -6.57
N HIS A 6 56.25 1.01 -7.40
CA HIS A 6 55.45 -0.22 -7.25
C HIS A 6 54.02 -0.20 -7.77
N LEU A 7 53.92 -0.61 -9.03
CA LEU A 7 52.76 -1.24 -9.66
C LEU A 7 52.77 -2.72 -9.22
N LEU A 8 51.72 -3.19 -8.54
CA LEU A 8 51.52 -4.62 -8.27
C LEU A 8 50.10 -5.00 -8.67
N VAL A 9 50.04 -5.69 -9.81
CA VAL A 9 48.88 -6.36 -10.37
C VAL A 9 48.60 -7.61 -9.54
N ILE A 10 47.40 -7.72 -8.98
CA ILE A 10 46.81 -8.99 -8.58
C ILE A 10 45.44 -9.08 -9.24
N GLY A 11 45.41 -9.82 -10.35
CA GLY A 11 44.19 -10.47 -10.79
C GLY A 11 43.97 -11.71 -9.91
N VAL A 12 42.76 -11.85 -9.37
CA VAL A 12 42.26 -13.13 -8.87
C VAL A 12 40.98 -13.42 -9.61
N ALA A 13 41.06 -14.47 -10.43
CA ALA A 13 39.97 -15.09 -11.14
C ALA A 13 38.86 -15.53 -10.16
N PHE A 14 37.65 -15.02 -10.38
CA PHE A 14 36.46 -15.49 -9.70
C PHE A 14 35.95 -16.75 -10.45
N THR A 15 36.56 -17.89 -10.17
CA THR A 15 36.06 -19.21 -10.58
C THR A 15 36.02 -20.14 -9.37
N LEU A 16 34.89 -20.11 -8.66
CA LEU A 16 34.42 -21.13 -7.72
C LEU A 16 32.89 -21.15 -7.96
N GLY A 17 32.38 -22.10 -8.73
CA GLY A 17 32.14 -23.44 -8.22
C GLY A 17 30.74 -23.47 -7.61
N MET A 18 29.71 -23.64 -8.44
CA MET A 18 28.35 -23.92 -8.00
C MET A 18 28.36 -25.26 -7.24
N ALA A 19 28.30 -25.18 -5.92
CA ALA A 19 27.76 -26.25 -5.09
C ALA A 19 26.41 -25.78 -4.56
N PRO A 20 25.34 -26.58 -4.61
CA PRO A 20 24.07 -26.23 -4.01
C PRO A 20 24.24 -26.27 -2.48
N ALA A 21 24.58 -25.12 -1.90
CA ALA A 21 24.46 -24.93 -0.46
C ALA A 21 22.97 -25.06 -0.13
N SER A 22 22.62 -26.16 0.53
CA SER A 22 21.27 -26.48 0.96
C SER A 22 20.66 -25.27 1.70
N GLY A 23 19.44 -24.87 1.32
CA GLY A 23 18.75 -23.68 1.83
C GLY A 23 18.62 -23.62 3.36
N GLN A 24 18.86 -24.74 4.06
CA GLN A 24 18.92 -24.80 5.52
C GLN A 24 20.12 -24.02 6.12
N ILE A 25 21.28 -23.99 5.47
CA ILE A 25 22.46 -23.26 5.99
C ILE A 25 22.32 -21.77 5.73
N LEU A 26 21.81 -21.38 4.55
CA LEU A 26 21.54 -20.00 4.20
C LEU A 26 20.48 -19.37 5.13
N ASN A 27 19.41 -20.11 5.43
CA ASN A 27 18.39 -19.67 6.40
C ASN A 27 18.95 -19.52 7.82
N LYS A 28 19.84 -20.42 8.26
CA LYS A 28 20.48 -20.31 9.58
C LYS A 28 21.43 -19.12 9.69
N ILE A 29 22.15 -18.78 8.61
CA ILE A 29 23.03 -17.61 8.56
C ILE A 29 22.19 -16.33 8.55
N LYS A 30 21.12 -16.27 7.75
CA LYS A 30 20.20 -15.14 7.69
C LYS A 30 19.53 -14.87 9.05
N GLN A 31 19.01 -15.91 9.69
CA GLN A 31 18.43 -15.80 11.04
C GLN A 31 19.45 -15.33 12.09
N LYS A 32 20.70 -15.81 12.04
CA LYS A 32 21.75 -15.34 12.98
C LYS A 32 22.16 -13.89 12.71
N ALA A 33 22.13 -13.44 11.46
CA ALA A 33 22.44 -12.06 11.09
C ALA A 33 21.32 -11.11 11.53
N GLU A 34 20.05 -11.46 11.28
CA GLU A 34 18.87 -10.69 11.71
C GLU A 34 18.82 -10.60 13.24
N LYS A 35 19.02 -11.71 13.96
CA LYS A 35 18.99 -11.71 15.42
C LYS A 35 20.12 -10.89 16.06
N LYS A 36 21.30 -10.82 15.42
CA LYS A 36 22.39 -9.94 15.87
C LYS A 36 22.13 -8.47 15.52
N ALA A 37 21.46 -8.19 14.40
CA ALA A 37 21.07 -6.85 14.02
C ALA A 37 19.99 -6.31 14.98
N GLU A 38 19.00 -7.12 15.34
CA GLU A 38 17.98 -6.80 16.35
C GLU A 38 18.60 -6.56 17.72
N GLN A 39 19.48 -7.45 18.21
CA GLN A 39 20.17 -7.25 19.49
C GLN A 39 21.06 -6.00 19.52
N ALA A 40 21.67 -5.65 18.40
CA ALA A 40 22.47 -4.42 18.29
C ALA A 40 21.57 -3.17 18.25
N LEU A 41 20.38 -3.28 17.66
CA LEU A 41 19.40 -2.21 17.59
C LEU A 41 18.73 -1.98 18.96
N GLU A 42 18.31 -3.03 19.65
CA GLU A 42 17.75 -2.97 21.01
C GLU A 42 18.75 -2.36 22.00
N LYS A 43 20.01 -2.79 21.94
CA LYS A 43 21.08 -2.25 22.80
C LYS A 43 21.38 -0.77 22.52
N LYS A 44 21.12 -0.28 21.30
CA LYS A 44 21.35 1.11 20.90
C LYS A 44 20.12 2.01 21.13
N LEU A 45 18.93 1.43 21.18
CA LEU A 45 17.66 2.13 21.39
C LEU A 45 17.13 2.05 22.84
N GLY A 46 17.77 1.27 23.72
CA GLY A 46 17.39 1.20 25.13
C GLY A 46 16.04 0.51 25.38
N LEU A 47 15.58 -0.32 24.44
CA LEU A 47 14.37 -1.12 24.57
C LEU A 47 14.73 -2.41 25.29
N GLY A 48 14.45 -2.48 26.60
CA GLY A 48 14.68 -3.66 27.43
C GLY A 48 13.65 -4.77 27.18
N ASP A 49 14.15 -6.01 27.20
CA ASP A 49 13.45 -7.30 27.17
C ASP A 49 12.19 -7.36 28.07
N ASP A 50 11.00 -7.58 27.49
CA ASP A 50 9.87 -8.27 28.14
C ASP A 50 9.70 -9.65 27.50
N LYS A 51 10.48 -10.63 27.97
CA LYS A 51 10.27 -12.04 27.61
C LYS A 51 9.13 -12.61 28.43
N ASN A 52 7.93 -12.68 27.84
CA ASN A 52 6.88 -13.57 28.33
C ASN A 52 6.68 -14.74 27.36
N THR A 53 7.33 -15.87 27.67
CA THR A 53 7.08 -17.18 27.06
C THR A 53 5.77 -17.74 27.61
N ASN A 54 4.75 -17.86 26.77
CA ASN A 54 3.49 -18.50 27.13
C ASN A 54 3.51 -19.97 26.68
N GLY A 55 3.45 -20.88 27.65
CA GLY A 55 3.15 -22.31 27.48
C GLY A 55 1.96 -22.67 28.36
N SER A 56 0.92 -23.21 27.72
CA SER A 56 -0.41 -23.60 28.20
C SER A 56 -0.48 -24.47 29.48
N ASN A 57 -1.36 -24.11 30.42
CA ASN A 57 -2.56 -24.89 30.87
C ASN A 57 -3.14 -24.34 32.20
N THR A 58 -4.46 -24.13 32.23
CA THR A 58 -5.35 -23.87 33.40
C THR A 58 -5.46 -25.15 34.28
N PRO A 59 -5.97 -25.18 35.54
CA PRO A 59 -6.79 -24.18 36.26
C PRO A 59 -6.57 -24.00 37.79
N GLY A 60 -6.98 -22.83 38.30
CA GLY A 60 -7.46 -22.60 39.67
C GLY A 60 -6.41 -22.50 40.80
N GLN A 61 -6.20 -21.30 41.35
CA GLN A 61 -5.96 -21.13 42.78
C GLN A 61 -6.15 -19.67 43.22
N SER A 62 -7.00 -19.48 44.22
CA SER A 62 -7.10 -18.30 45.07
C SER A 62 -5.78 -18.08 45.81
N GLY A 63 -5.21 -16.88 45.67
CA GLY A 63 -3.99 -16.48 46.37
C GLY A 63 -3.74 -14.99 46.20
N SER A 64 -4.09 -14.23 47.23
CA SER A 64 -3.72 -12.82 47.37
C SER A 64 -2.23 -12.70 47.65
N SER A 65 -1.48 -12.01 46.78
CA SER A 65 -0.28 -11.25 47.15
C SER A 65 0.10 -10.31 46.02
N GLY A 66 0.18 -9.04 46.38
CA GLY A 66 0.35 -7.92 45.48
C GLY A 66 1.72 -7.89 44.80
N ASN A 67 1.71 -7.31 43.61
CA ASN A 67 2.80 -6.48 43.14
C ASN A 67 2.20 -5.36 42.28
N ASN A 68 2.51 -4.13 42.70
CA ASN A 68 2.14 -2.85 42.10
C ASN A 68 2.06 -2.88 40.56
N ARG A 69 0.85 -2.81 40.00
CA ARG A 69 0.61 -2.39 38.62
C ARG A 69 -0.16 -1.08 38.63
N ASN A 70 0.48 -0.04 39.12
CA ASN A 70 -0.02 1.33 39.00
C ASN A 70 0.54 1.97 37.72
N SER A 71 0.41 1.28 36.59
CA SER A 71 0.73 1.88 35.29
C SER A 71 -0.45 2.78 34.90
N PRO A 72 -0.24 4.08 34.66
CA PRO A 72 -1.32 4.96 34.23
C PRO A 72 -1.93 4.43 32.93
N ASN A 73 -3.24 4.21 32.93
CA ASN A 73 -3.99 3.92 31.72
C ASN A 73 -4.35 5.25 31.04
N ASN A 74 -4.20 5.30 29.72
CA ASN A 74 -4.57 6.48 28.94
C ASN A 74 -6.10 6.62 28.87
N THR A 75 -6.68 7.43 29.75
CA THR A 75 -8.13 7.68 29.82
C THR A 75 -8.52 9.08 29.35
N THR A 76 -7.55 9.97 29.16
CA THR A 76 -7.77 11.39 28.82
C THR A 76 -7.05 11.85 27.56
N GLY A 77 -6.21 11.01 26.95
CA GLY A 77 -5.50 11.37 25.72
C GLY A 77 -6.47 11.56 24.56
N GLY A 78 -6.44 12.75 23.94
CA GLY A 78 -7.31 13.13 22.82
C GLY A 78 -6.95 12.52 21.46
N GLY A 79 -6.00 11.58 21.42
CA GLY A 79 -5.52 10.97 20.17
C GLY A 79 -4.60 11.87 19.35
N LEU A 80 -4.43 11.54 18.08
CA LEU A 80 -3.62 12.30 17.13
C LEU A 80 -4.50 13.25 16.32
N ILE A 81 -3.96 14.43 15.98
CA ILE A 81 -4.59 15.33 15.00
C ILE A 81 -4.34 14.73 13.61
N THR A 82 -5.42 14.50 12.86
CA THR A 82 -5.38 13.87 11.52
C THR A 82 -5.71 14.83 10.38
N THR A 83 -5.78 16.13 10.68
CA THR A 83 -5.98 17.16 9.65
C THR A 83 -4.81 17.12 8.66
N PRO A 84 -5.08 17.17 7.34
CA PRO A 84 -4.02 17.24 6.34
C PRO A 84 -3.06 18.40 6.59
N PRO A 85 -1.76 18.25 6.26
CA PRO A 85 -0.80 19.35 6.34
C PRO A 85 -1.23 20.54 5.49
N ASP A 86 -1.00 21.75 5.99
CA ASP A 86 -1.20 22.98 5.20
C ASP A 86 -0.14 23.07 4.11
N VAL A 87 -0.57 22.95 2.85
CA VAL A 87 0.32 22.95 1.68
C VAL A 87 1.11 24.24 1.57
N GLN A 88 0.46 25.39 1.73
CA GLN A 88 1.06 26.69 1.49
C GLN A 88 2.07 27.06 2.58
N GLN A 89 1.73 26.75 3.83
CA GLN A 89 2.64 26.93 4.96
C GLN A 89 3.90 26.07 4.79
N ASN A 90 3.74 24.79 4.46
CA ASN A 90 4.88 23.89 4.28
C ASN A 90 5.77 24.26 3.08
N ILE A 91 5.21 24.82 2.00
CA ILE A 91 6.00 25.37 0.89
C ILE A 91 6.83 26.58 1.35
N ALA A 92 6.23 27.50 2.13
CA ALA A 92 6.94 28.65 2.67
C ALA A 92 8.06 28.24 3.62
N ASP A 93 7.81 27.26 4.49
CA ASP A 93 8.78 26.72 5.44
C ASP A 93 9.94 26.03 4.70
N ALA A 94 9.63 25.24 3.67
CA ALA A 94 10.65 24.61 2.82
C ALA A 94 11.56 25.63 2.17
N GLN A 95 11.00 26.72 1.63
CA GLN A 95 11.76 27.79 0.99
C GLN A 95 12.66 28.51 1.99
N SER A 96 12.16 28.79 3.20
CA SER A 96 12.92 29.43 4.27
C SER A 96 14.10 28.56 4.73
N ALA A 97 13.82 27.28 5.02
CA ALA A 97 14.83 26.30 5.44
C ALA A 97 15.90 26.06 4.37
N TYR A 98 15.51 26.02 3.09
CA TYR A 98 16.47 25.87 2.00
C TYR A 98 17.43 27.07 1.90
N LYS A 99 16.90 28.29 2.01
CA LYS A 99 17.70 29.53 1.97
C LYS A 99 18.69 29.63 3.13
N SER A 100 18.36 29.10 4.30
CA SER A 100 19.25 29.07 5.46
C SER A 100 20.24 27.90 5.47
N GLY A 101 20.18 27.01 4.47
CA GLY A 101 21.04 25.81 4.39
C GLY A 101 20.57 24.65 5.27
N SER A 102 19.38 24.72 5.89
CA SER A 102 18.80 23.62 6.65
C SER A 102 18.09 22.63 5.71
N TYR A 103 18.86 21.83 5.00
CA TYR A 103 18.31 20.93 3.97
C TYR A 103 17.43 19.81 4.54
N GLY A 104 17.65 19.40 5.79
CA GLY A 104 16.80 18.42 6.47
C GLY A 104 15.38 18.93 6.66
N ASP A 105 15.25 20.14 7.20
CA ASP A 105 13.97 20.81 7.43
C ASP A 105 13.29 21.15 6.09
N ALA A 106 14.07 21.62 5.11
CA ALA A 106 13.57 21.89 3.78
C ALA A 106 12.96 20.63 3.14
N ARG A 107 13.65 19.49 3.24
CA ARG A 107 13.14 18.21 2.74
C ARG A 107 11.87 17.78 3.46
N TYR A 108 11.85 17.86 4.79
CA TYR A 108 10.67 17.47 5.57
C TYR A 108 9.45 18.32 5.21
N ALA A 109 9.61 19.65 5.11
CA ALA A 109 8.53 20.56 4.74
C ALA A 109 8.01 20.29 3.32
N VAL A 110 8.88 20.00 2.35
CA VAL A 110 8.44 19.56 1.00
C VAL A 110 7.60 18.28 1.07
N GLN A 111 8.00 17.30 1.88
CA GLN A 111 7.25 16.05 2.04
C GLN A 111 5.86 16.30 2.67
N GLN A 112 5.77 17.19 3.66
CA GLN A 112 4.49 17.59 4.26
C GLN A 112 3.59 18.31 3.26
N ALA A 113 4.14 19.22 2.45
CA ALA A 113 3.38 19.89 1.39
C ALA A 113 2.84 18.89 0.36
N MET A 114 3.67 17.93 -0.06
CA MET A 114 3.26 16.87 -1.00
C MET A 114 2.14 16.00 -0.41
N LEU A 115 2.27 15.59 0.86
CA LEU A 115 1.21 14.87 1.57
C LEU A 115 -0.09 15.68 1.59
N GLY A 116 -0.03 16.98 1.89
CA GLY A 116 -1.21 17.87 1.86
C GLY A 116 -1.90 17.87 0.49
N VAL A 117 -1.14 18.03 -0.59
CA VAL A 117 -1.66 18.00 -1.98
C VAL A 117 -2.31 16.65 -2.29
N GLU A 118 -1.66 15.54 -1.93
CA GLU A 118 -2.20 14.20 -2.15
C GLU A 118 -3.51 13.98 -1.38
N MET A 119 -3.60 14.48 -0.14
CA MET A 119 -4.83 14.42 0.63
C MET A 119 -5.94 15.29 0.03
N GLU A 120 -5.63 16.47 -0.51
CA GLU A 120 -6.61 17.31 -1.23
C GLU A 120 -7.15 16.59 -2.47
N ILE A 121 -6.26 16.02 -3.30
CA ILE A 121 -6.62 15.23 -4.48
C ILE A 121 -7.49 14.04 -4.07
N GLY A 122 -7.06 13.27 -3.07
CA GLY A 122 -7.77 12.09 -2.61
C GLY A 122 -9.16 12.40 -2.07
N ASN A 123 -9.31 13.47 -1.29
CA ASN A 123 -10.63 13.92 -0.80
C ASN A 123 -11.52 14.41 -1.94
N LYS A 124 -10.96 15.11 -2.93
CA LYS A 124 -11.73 15.54 -4.11
C LYS A 124 -12.27 14.34 -4.91
N ILE A 125 -11.44 13.32 -5.11
CA ILE A 125 -11.84 12.06 -5.76
C ILE A 125 -12.91 11.34 -4.92
N LEU A 126 -12.68 11.17 -3.62
CA LEU A 126 -13.64 10.53 -2.71
C LEU A 126 -15.01 11.22 -2.75
N ASN A 127 -15.03 12.55 -2.75
CA ASN A 127 -16.26 13.34 -2.83
C ASN A 127 -16.94 13.27 -4.21
N SER A 128 -16.20 12.94 -5.27
CA SER A 128 -16.76 12.72 -6.61
C SER A 128 -17.41 11.33 -6.78
N LEU A 129 -17.09 10.37 -5.91
CA LEU A 129 -17.70 9.05 -5.97
C LEU A 129 -19.19 9.13 -5.61
N PRO A 130 -20.07 8.34 -6.25
CA PRO A 130 -21.51 8.39 -6.01
C PRO A 130 -21.89 8.18 -4.54
N GLU A 131 -23.06 8.69 -4.13
CA GLU A 131 -23.65 8.41 -2.82
C GLU A 131 -24.27 7.00 -2.74
N SER A 132 -24.69 6.45 -3.87
CA SER A 132 -25.20 5.08 -4.00
C SER A 132 -24.86 4.47 -5.35
N ILE A 133 -24.70 3.14 -5.37
CA ILE A 133 -24.43 2.36 -6.59
C ILE A 133 -25.30 1.12 -6.57
N SER A 134 -26.08 0.90 -7.63
CA SER A 134 -26.93 -0.30 -7.77
C SER A 134 -27.85 -0.56 -6.56
N GLY A 135 -28.34 0.51 -5.93
CA GLY A 135 -29.20 0.46 -4.74
C GLY A 135 -28.47 0.24 -3.41
N LEU A 136 -27.13 0.17 -3.42
CA LEU A 136 -26.29 0.12 -2.23
C LEU A 136 -25.92 1.54 -1.81
N SER A 137 -26.10 1.86 -0.53
CA SER A 137 -25.67 3.13 0.06
C SER A 137 -24.18 3.09 0.38
N LYS A 138 -23.50 4.24 0.32
CA LYS A 138 -22.12 4.34 0.78
C LYS A 138 -22.01 4.04 2.29
N ASP A 139 -20.92 3.40 2.68
CA ASP A 139 -20.47 3.31 4.06
C ASP A 139 -19.42 4.40 4.32
N ALA A 140 -19.88 5.54 4.82
CA ALA A 140 -18.99 6.67 5.12
C ALA A 140 -17.98 6.36 6.25
N SER A 141 -18.20 5.32 7.05
CA SER A 141 -17.25 4.91 8.09
C SER A 141 -16.05 4.12 7.53
N ALA A 142 -16.22 3.54 6.34
CA ALA A 142 -15.19 2.81 5.61
C ALA A 142 -14.46 3.69 4.57
N ASP A 143 -14.91 4.92 4.36
CA ASP A 143 -14.26 5.89 3.48
C ASP A 143 -12.84 6.18 3.97
N GLN A 144 -11.86 6.04 3.07
CA GLN A 144 -10.47 6.21 3.41
C GLN A 144 -9.71 6.92 2.30
N VAL A 145 -8.96 7.96 2.68
CA VAL A 145 -7.89 8.54 1.87
C VAL A 145 -6.59 8.32 2.61
N THR A 146 -5.62 7.69 1.94
CA THR A 146 -4.31 7.39 2.54
C THR A 146 -3.23 7.76 1.55
N SER A 147 -2.36 8.66 1.96
CA SER A 147 -1.07 8.88 1.31
C SER A 147 0.04 8.29 2.18
N THR A 148 0.94 7.56 1.53
CA THR A 148 2.11 6.97 2.19
C THR A 148 3.34 7.86 2.10
N GLY A 149 3.31 8.96 1.32
CA GLY A 149 4.39 9.95 1.19
C GLY A 149 5.78 9.40 0.85
N PHE A 150 5.87 8.11 0.50
CA PHE A 150 7.12 7.35 0.43
C PHE A 150 7.04 6.29 -0.67
N GLY A 151 7.91 6.40 -1.67
CA GLY A 151 8.01 5.43 -2.78
C GLY A 151 7.03 5.65 -3.93
N TRP A 152 6.81 4.60 -4.73
CA TRP A 152 6.03 4.62 -5.98
C TRP A 152 4.51 4.40 -5.80
N VAL A 153 4.03 4.42 -4.56
CA VAL A 153 2.61 4.35 -4.17
C VAL A 153 2.34 5.61 -3.37
N GLY A 154 1.68 6.59 -3.96
CA GLY A 154 1.53 7.92 -3.37
C GLY A 154 0.21 8.12 -2.62
N LEU A 155 -0.87 7.51 -3.11
CA LEU A 155 -2.24 7.84 -2.76
C LEU A 155 -3.15 6.64 -3.05
N THR A 156 -3.95 6.27 -2.06
CA THR A 156 -5.04 5.29 -2.17
C THR A 156 -6.32 5.92 -1.64
N ILE A 157 -7.39 5.84 -2.42
CA ILE A 157 -8.74 6.26 -2.06
C ILE A 157 -9.63 5.02 -2.08
N LYS A 158 -10.42 4.82 -1.03
CA LYS A 158 -11.35 3.70 -0.90
C LYS A 158 -12.72 4.19 -0.48
N ARG A 159 -13.77 3.66 -1.12
CA ARG A 159 -15.16 3.75 -0.69
C ARG A 159 -15.83 2.40 -0.81
N GLU A 160 -16.66 2.06 0.17
CA GLU A 160 -17.50 0.87 0.15
C GLU A 160 -18.97 1.26 0.05
N TYR A 161 -19.73 0.42 -0.64
CA TYR A 161 -21.17 0.47 -0.74
C TYR A 161 -21.68 -0.90 -0.34
N ASN A 162 -22.48 -0.99 0.71
CA ASN A 162 -22.89 -2.29 1.22
C ASN A 162 -24.31 -2.28 1.79
N ASN A 163 -24.83 -3.48 1.94
CA ASN A 163 -25.92 -3.82 2.82
C ASN A 163 -25.62 -5.21 3.42
N ASN A 164 -26.60 -5.85 4.06
CA ASN A 164 -26.39 -7.14 4.73
C ASN A 164 -26.03 -8.31 3.78
N ASP A 165 -26.20 -8.16 2.47
CA ASP A 165 -26.08 -9.25 1.49
C ASP A 165 -25.12 -8.94 0.34
N LYS A 166 -24.92 -7.67 -0.03
CA LYS A 166 -24.16 -7.28 -1.22
C LYS A 166 -23.19 -6.15 -0.89
N GLU A 167 -21.98 -6.23 -1.46
CA GLU A 167 -20.93 -5.22 -1.32
C GLU A 167 -20.38 -4.84 -2.69
N PHE A 168 -20.15 -3.53 -2.87
CA PHE A 168 -19.39 -2.98 -3.98
C PHE A 168 -18.32 -2.04 -3.42
N ARG A 169 -17.06 -2.26 -3.77
CA ARG A 169 -15.94 -1.44 -3.31
C ARG A 169 -15.29 -0.75 -4.50
N VAL A 170 -14.97 0.52 -4.33
CA VAL A 170 -14.16 1.31 -5.25
C VAL A 170 -12.83 1.61 -4.58
N MET A 171 -11.73 1.27 -5.25
CA MET A 171 -10.38 1.65 -4.84
C MET A 171 -9.69 2.37 -6.00
N VAL A 172 -9.21 3.58 -5.76
CA VAL A 172 -8.37 4.34 -6.70
C VAL A 172 -6.97 4.42 -6.12
N ALA A 173 -5.95 4.09 -6.90
CA ALA A 173 -4.56 4.13 -6.42
C ALA A 173 -3.60 4.57 -7.52
N ASN A 174 -2.60 5.39 -7.16
CA ASN A 174 -1.42 5.65 -8.00
C ASN A 174 -0.29 4.67 -7.62
N ASN A 175 -0.42 3.42 -8.03
CA ASN A 175 0.52 2.36 -7.70
C ASN A 175 1.14 1.77 -8.96
N SER A 176 2.39 2.16 -9.25
CA SER A 176 3.14 1.67 -10.42
C SER A 176 3.34 0.15 -10.44
N MET A 177 3.41 -0.51 -9.29
CA MET A 177 3.56 -1.97 -9.21
C MET A 177 2.26 -2.68 -9.59
N MET A 178 1.13 -2.20 -9.08
CA MET A 178 -0.18 -2.74 -9.46
C MET A 178 -0.48 -2.45 -10.94
N MET A 179 -0.07 -1.28 -11.44
CA MET A 179 -0.11 -0.95 -12.87
C MET A 179 0.76 -1.87 -13.72
N ALA A 180 1.98 -2.20 -13.27
CA ALA A 180 2.85 -3.13 -13.98
C ALA A 180 2.20 -4.52 -14.11
N ALA A 181 1.52 -4.99 -13.05
CA ALA A 181 0.77 -6.24 -13.10
C ALA A 181 -0.37 -6.18 -14.12
N VAL A 182 -1.18 -5.12 -14.10
CA VAL A 182 -2.28 -4.95 -15.08
C VAL A 182 -1.75 -4.84 -16.51
N ASN A 183 -0.67 -4.08 -16.73
CA ASN A 183 -0.03 -3.97 -18.04
C ASN A 183 0.54 -5.31 -18.52
N MET A 184 1.09 -6.13 -17.62
CA MET A 184 1.53 -7.49 -17.96
C MET A 184 0.35 -8.35 -18.45
N TYR A 185 -0.81 -8.28 -17.80
CA TYR A 185 -2.00 -8.99 -18.27
C TYR A 185 -2.53 -8.45 -19.61
N LEU A 186 -2.52 -7.13 -19.81
CA LEU A 186 -2.98 -6.53 -21.06
C LEU A 186 -2.03 -6.83 -22.23
N SER A 187 -0.73 -6.94 -21.98
CA SER A 187 0.30 -7.18 -22.99
C SER A 187 0.54 -8.66 -23.30
N ASN A 188 0.52 -9.54 -22.28
CA ASN A 188 0.69 -10.99 -22.46
C ASN A 188 -0.63 -11.72 -22.75
N GLY A 189 -1.78 -11.12 -22.43
CA GLY A 189 -3.11 -11.67 -22.66
C GLY A 189 -3.65 -11.47 -24.07
N GLY A 190 -2.80 -11.51 -25.10
CA GLY A 190 -3.23 -11.43 -26.50
C GLY A 190 -4.27 -12.51 -26.78
N TYR A 191 -5.55 -12.13 -26.79
CA TYR A 191 -6.70 -12.93 -27.25
C TYR A 191 -6.85 -14.36 -26.68
N SER A 192 -6.23 -14.69 -25.55
CA SER A 192 -6.44 -15.99 -24.91
C SER A 192 -7.81 -16.00 -24.23
N GLN A 193 -8.87 -16.21 -25.01
CA GLN A 193 -10.12 -16.79 -24.57
C GLN A 193 -10.07 -18.28 -24.87
N SER A 194 -9.70 -19.12 -23.90
CA SER A 194 -9.71 -20.57 -24.09
C SER A 194 -11.13 -21.08 -23.90
N THR A 195 -11.74 -21.58 -24.96
CA THR A 195 -12.97 -22.38 -24.85
C THR A 195 -12.59 -23.75 -24.30
N GLY A 196 -12.94 -24.03 -23.04
CA GLY A 196 -12.76 -25.36 -22.42
C GLY A 196 -11.71 -25.45 -21.30
N GLY A 197 -11.21 -24.33 -20.78
CA GLY A 197 -10.45 -24.27 -19.51
C GLY A 197 -11.11 -23.34 -18.50
N GLU A 198 -10.70 -23.40 -17.23
CA GLU A 198 -11.12 -22.45 -16.18
C GLU A 198 -10.50 -21.07 -16.44
N GLN A 199 -11.05 -20.35 -17.42
CA GLN A 199 -10.72 -18.95 -17.63
C GLN A 199 -11.60 -18.09 -16.74
N ASN A 200 -11.03 -17.69 -15.61
CA ASN A 200 -11.68 -16.86 -14.61
C ASN A 200 -11.42 -15.36 -14.81
N TRP A 201 -10.85 -14.95 -15.95
CA TRP A 201 -10.58 -13.54 -16.26
C TRP A 201 -10.64 -13.25 -17.77
N LYS A 202 -10.95 -12.02 -18.15
CA LYS A 202 -10.90 -11.57 -19.55
C LYS A 202 -10.68 -10.06 -19.67
N GLN A 203 -10.25 -9.63 -20.85
CA GLN A 203 -10.22 -8.22 -21.20
C GLN A 203 -11.64 -7.71 -21.53
N THR A 204 -11.96 -6.50 -21.11
CA THR A 204 -13.24 -5.83 -21.37
C THR A 204 -13.03 -4.31 -21.52
N LYS A 205 -14.11 -3.55 -21.60
CA LYS A 205 -14.07 -2.09 -21.56
C LYS A 205 -15.08 -1.53 -20.57
N LEU A 206 -14.67 -0.53 -19.80
CA LEU A 206 -15.56 0.29 -18.97
C LEU A 206 -15.64 1.68 -19.60
N LYS A 207 -16.80 2.06 -20.16
CA LYS A 207 -16.98 3.35 -20.86
C LYS A 207 -15.86 3.69 -21.87
N GLY A 208 -15.36 2.69 -22.60
CA GLY A 208 -14.29 2.86 -23.58
C GLY A 208 -12.86 2.69 -23.03
N HIS A 209 -12.66 2.74 -21.72
CA HIS A 209 -11.38 2.44 -21.07
C HIS A 209 -11.12 0.93 -21.09
N ARG A 210 -9.90 0.54 -21.45
CA ARG A 210 -9.50 -0.88 -21.41
C ARG A 210 -9.49 -1.35 -19.96
N ALA A 211 -10.01 -2.55 -19.73
CA ALA A 211 -10.10 -3.12 -18.39
C ALA A 211 -9.87 -4.62 -18.41
N ILE A 212 -9.58 -5.18 -17.24
CA ILE A 212 -9.58 -6.62 -16.99
C ILE A 212 -10.65 -6.90 -15.97
N ILE A 213 -11.52 -7.87 -16.26
CA ILE A 213 -12.46 -8.41 -15.29
C ILE A 213 -12.03 -9.83 -14.92
N GLU A 214 -12.02 -10.09 -13.62
CA GLU A 214 -11.76 -11.37 -12.98
C GLU A 214 -13.01 -11.79 -12.20
N TYR A 215 -13.26 -13.09 -12.10
CA TYR A 215 -14.31 -13.69 -11.28
C TYR A 215 -13.73 -14.78 -10.39
N ASN A 216 -14.18 -14.82 -9.15
CA ASN A 216 -13.88 -15.87 -8.20
C ASN A 216 -15.16 -16.22 -7.42
N GLU A 217 -15.45 -17.50 -7.22
CA GLU A 217 -16.67 -17.93 -6.53
C GLU A 217 -16.74 -17.42 -5.07
N GLY A 218 -15.59 -17.28 -4.39
CA GLY A 218 -15.51 -16.84 -3.00
C GLY A 218 -15.49 -15.32 -2.82
N SER A 219 -14.93 -14.57 -3.77
CA SER A 219 -14.76 -13.11 -3.66
C SER A 219 -15.54 -12.28 -4.69
N GLY A 220 -16.29 -12.92 -5.58
CA GLY A 220 -17.08 -12.25 -6.61
C GLY A 220 -16.25 -11.69 -7.77
N TYR A 221 -16.70 -10.56 -8.32
CA TYR A 221 -16.06 -9.91 -9.47
C TYR A 221 -15.02 -8.89 -9.03
N LYS A 222 -13.93 -8.79 -9.80
CA LYS A 222 -12.93 -7.72 -9.68
C LYS A 222 -12.67 -7.12 -11.05
N LEU A 223 -12.90 -5.82 -11.20
CA LEU A 223 -12.67 -5.07 -12.43
C LEU A 223 -11.51 -4.09 -12.20
N SER A 224 -10.42 -4.26 -12.93
CA SER A 224 -9.25 -3.37 -12.88
C SER A 224 -9.19 -2.52 -14.15
N VAL A 225 -9.19 -1.20 -13.98
CA VAL A 225 -9.18 -0.23 -15.08
C VAL A 225 -7.97 0.70 -14.93
N PRO A 226 -6.94 0.53 -15.77
CA PRO A 226 -5.86 1.52 -15.93
C PRO A 226 -6.41 2.91 -16.26
N LEU A 227 -5.96 3.92 -15.52
CA LEU A 227 -6.30 5.33 -15.78
C LEU A 227 -5.18 6.08 -16.50
N GLY A 228 -3.98 5.50 -16.61
CA GLY A 228 -2.84 6.11 -17.29
C GLY A 228 -1.57 5.31 -17.07
N GLN A 229 -0.47 5.99 -16.76
CA GLN A 229 0.84 5.36 -16.56
C GLN A 229 1.02 4.86 -15.12
N SER A 230 0.50 5.61 -14.15
CA SER A 230 0.75 5.35 -12.72
C SER A 230 -0.49 5.00 -11.91
N SER A 231 -1.69 5.24 -12.45
CA SER A 231 -2.93 5.09 -11.70
C SER A 231 -3.87 4.02 -12.26
N LEU A 232 -4.56 3.33 -11.36
CA LEU A 232 -5.72 2.50 -11.69
C LEU A 232 -6.88 2.73 -10.72
N ILE A 233 -8.05 2.34 -11.20
CA ILE A 233 -9.23 2.10 -10.38
C ILE A 233 -9.54 0.59 -10.38
N VAL A 234 -9.84 0.07 -9.20
CA VAL A 234 -10.28 -1.30 -8.98
C VAL A 234 -11.70 -1.24 -8.41
N PHE A 235 -12.57 -2.04 -8.98
CA PHE A 235 -13.90 -2.30 -8.46
C PHE A 235 -13.97 -3.74 -7.99
N GLU A 236 -14.45 -3.98 -6.77
CA GLU A 236 -14.73 -5.32 -6.26
C GLU A 236 -16.24 -5.42 -5.99
N GLY A 237 -16.88 -6.48 -6.48
CA GLY A 237 -18.31 -6.69 -6.34
C GLY A 237 -18.61 -8.09 -5.82
N VAL A 238 -19.12 -8.15 -4.58
CA VAL A 238 -19.56 -9.38 -3.92
C VAL A 238 -21.07 -9.55 -4.09
N ASN A 239 -21.53 -10.77 -4.38
CA ASN A 239 -22.94 -11.11 -4.59
C ASN A 239 -23.65 -10.32 -5.71
N PHE A 240 -22.89 -9.93 -6.75
CA PHE A 240 -23.45 -9.53 -8.03
C PHE A 240 -23.83 -10.78 -8.83
N ALA A 241 -25.08 -10.86 -9.30
CA ALA A 241 -25.60 -12.05 -9.97
C ALA A 241 -24.90 -12.33 -11.30
N THR A 242 -24.57 -11.27 -12.05
CA THR A 242 -23.99 -11.38 -13.38
C THR A 242 -22.91 -10.33 -13.63
N GLU A 243 -22.01 -10.63 -14.56
CA GLU A 243 -21.00 -9.67 -15.03
C GLU A 243 -21.64 -8.35 -15.53
N PRO A 244 -22.71 -8.35 -16.35
CA PRO A 244 -23.39 -7.11 -16.72
C PRO A 244 -23.87 -6.26 -15.54
N ASP A 245 -24.35 -6.87 -14.45
CA ASP A 245 -24.77 -6.13 -13.26
C ASP A 245 -23.58 -5.44 -12.57
N MET A 246 -22.45 -6.14 -12.51
CA MET A 246 -21.19 -5.57 -12.00
C MET A 246 -20.69 -4.42 -12.90
N MET A 247 -20.71 -4.59 -14.22
CA MET A 247 -20.27 -3.57 -15.16
C MET A 247 -21.16 -2.32 -15.07
N LYS A 248 -22.49 -2.49 -15.02
CA LYS A 248 -23.44 -1.37 -14.85
C LYS A 248 -23.22 -0.61 -13.54
N ALA A 249 -22.84 -1.30 -12.46
CA ALA A 249 -22.46 -0.67 -11.20
C ALA A 249 -21.20 0.20 -11.38
N ALA A 250 -20.14 -0.35 -11.99
CA ALA A 250 -18.90 0.37 -12.26
C ALA A 250 -19.09 1.58 -13.21
N GLU A 251 -20.03 1.49 -14.15
CA GLU A 251 -20.38 2.59 -15.07
C GLU A 251 -21.01 3.80 -14.35
N THR A 252 -21.40 3.71 -13.08
CA THR A 252 -21.86 4.89 -12.34
C THR A 252 -20.72 5.82 -11.93
N VAL A 253 -19.49 5.32 -11.90
CA VAL A 253 -18.31 6.10 -11.50
C VAL A 253 -17.80 6.95 -12.66
N ASP A 254 -17.44 8.20 -12.35
CA ASP A 254 -16.83 9.15 -13.28
C ASP A 254 -15.33 8.88 -13.44
N VAL A 255 -15.03 7.85 -14.22
CA VAL A 255 -13.65 7.41 -14.49
C VAL A 255 -12.82 8.52 -15.15
N ASP A 256 -13.43 9.31 -16.05
CA ASP A 256 -12.74 10.39 -16.75
C ASP A 256 -12.44 11.57 -15.82
N GLY A 257 -13.39 11.95 -14.96
CA GLY A 257 -13.17 12.98 -13.94
C GLY A 257 -12.09 12.59 -12.94
N ILE A 258 -12.05 11.32 -12.52
CA ILE A 258 -10.98 10.79 -11.66
C ILE A 258 -9.63 10.85 -12.38
N LYS A 259 -9.56 10.35 -13.62
CA LYS A 259 -8.35 10.40 -14.45
C LYS A 259 -7.81 11.83 -14.57
N ALA A 260 -8.68 12.78 -14.89
CA ALA A 260 -8.32 14.19 -15.01
C ALA A 260 -7.83 14.79 -13.69
N THR A 261 -8.47 14.43 -12.56
CA THR A 261 -8.07 14.92 -11.22
C THR A 261 -6.70 14.39 -10.80
N LEU A 262 -6.34 13.17 -11.20
CA LEU A 262 -5.03 12.57 -10.97
C LEU A 262 -3.94 13.10 -11.92
N GLY A 263 -4.30 13.87 -12.95
CA GLY A 263 -3.35 14.38 -13.94
C GLY A 263 -2.79 13.32 -14.89
N GLU A 264 -3.49 12.21 -15.08
CA GLU A 264 -3.10 11.12 -15.98
C GLU A 264 -3.45 11.46 -17.45
N GLN A 265 -2.55 11.10 -18.39
CA GLN A 265 -2.73 11.31 -19.84
C GLN A 265 -3.27 10.08 -20.56
#